data_AF-A0AA38CBW1-F1
#
_entry.id   AF-A0AA38CBW1-F1
#
_cell.length_a   1.000
_cell.length_b   1.000
_cell.length_c   1.000
_cell.angle_alpha   90.00
_cell.angle_beta   90.00
_cell.angle_gamma   90.00
#
_symmetry.space_group_name_H-M   'P 1'
#
loop_
_entity.id
_entity.type
_entity.pdbx_description
1 polymer ?
#
loop_
_entity_poly.entity_id
_entity_poly.type
_entity_poly.pdbx_seq_one_letter_code
_entity_poly.pdbx_strand_id
1 'polypeptide(L)'
;VAPLVTHLARSSLLRHEEGDVRLLVITCISEITRITTPSFPYDDTIMEEVYEFMIGSFQKLWDITNPHFDKRVKVLKNMAK
;
A
#
# COMPACT_ATOMS: atom_id res chain seq x y z
N VAL A 1 -6.99 -12.35 7.96
CA VAL A 1 -6.12 -11.35 7.29
C VAL A 1 -6.37 -11.31 5.79
N ALA A 2 -6.37 -12.46 5.09
CA ALA A 2 -6.71 -12.57 3.67
C ALA A 2 -7.99 -11.83 3.24
N PRO A 3 -9.16 -12.02 3.89
CA PRO A 3 -10.38 -11.33 3.47
C PRO A 3 -10.28 -9.80 3.58
N LEU A 4 -9.52 -9.30 4.56
CA LEU A 4 -9.32 -7.87 4.76
C LEU A 4 -8.49 -7.26 3.63
N VAL A 5 -7.36 -7.88 3.27
CA VAL A 5 -6.51 -7.34 2.20
C VAL A 5 -7.22 -7.43 0.85
N THR A 6 -7.88 -8.55 0.55
CA THR A 6 -8.69 -8.67 -0.68
C THR A 6 -9.78 -7.60 -0.73
N HIS A 7 -10.46 -7.34 0.39
CA HIS A 7 -11.48 -6.29 0.45
C HIS A 7 -10.88 -4.91 0.27
N LEU A 8 -9.80 -4.57 0.97
CA LEU A 8 -9.11 -3.28 0.82
C LEU A 8 -8.59 -3.09 -0.61
N ALA A 9 -8.04 -4.13 -1.21
CA ALA A 9 -7.50 -4.10 -2.57
C ALA A 9 -8.59 -3.85 -3.62
N ARG A 10 -9.73 -4.54 -3.47
CA ARG A 10 -10.89 -4.42 -4.39
C ARG A 10 -11.85 -3.29 -4.02
N SER A 11 -11.64 -2.60 -2.90
CA SER A 11 -12.50 -1.52 -2.46
C SER A 11 -12.31 -0.28 -3.33
N SER A 12 -13.35 0.55 -3.38
CA SER A 12 -13.24 1.91 -3.91
C SER A 12 -12.25 2.79 -3.13
N LEU A 13 -11.76 2.34 -1.96
CA LEU A 13 -10.79 3.08 -1.16
C LEU A 13 -9.40 3.10 -1.79
N LEU A 14 -8.99 2.00 -2.44
CA LEU A 14 -7.71 1.93 -3.15
C LEU A 14 -7.70 2.81 -4.40
N ARG A 15 -8.88 2.95 -5.01
CA ARG A 15 -9.15 3.74 -6.22
C ARG A 15 -9.82 5.09 -5.89
N HIS A 16 -9.79 5.51 -4.64
CA HIS A 16 -10.43 6.74 -4.19
C HIS A 16 -9.79 7.95 -4.87
N GLU A 17 -10.54 9.02 -5.17
CA GLU A 17 -10.00 10.19 -5.89
C GLU A 17 -8.96 10.97 -5.07
N GLU A 18 -9.19 11.04 -3.76
CA GLU A 18 -8.32 11.71 -2.80
C GLU A 18 -7.06 10.86 -2.52
N GLY A 19 -5.89 11.46 -2.74
CA GLY A 19 -4.61 10.74 -2.73
C GLY A 19 -4.12 10.35 -1.34
N ASP A 20 -4.52 11.09 -0.31
CA ASP A 20 -4.13 10.78 1.06
C ASP A 20 -4.93 9.58 1.61
N VAL A 21 -6.23 9.46 1.27
CA VAL A 21 -7.00 8.23 1.51
C VAL A 21 -6.30 7.02 0.88
N ARG A 22 -5.92 7.09 -0.41
CA ARG A 22 -5.20 5.98 -1.06
C ARG A 22 -3.91 5.63 -0.33
N LEU A 23 -3.13 6.63 0.07
CA LEU A 23 -1.87 6.42 0.79
C LEU A 23 -2.09 5.74 2.16
N LEU A 24 -3.15 6.09 2.88
CA LEU A 24 -3.48 5.46 4.16
C LEU A 24 -3.83 3.98 3.97
N VAL A 25 -4.64 3.66 2.95
CA VAL A 25 -4.98 2.26 2.62
C VAL A 25 -3.72 1.48 2.25
N ILE A 26 -2.84 2.04 1.41
CA ILE A 26 -1.57 1.43 1.01
C ILE A 26 -0.65 1.22 2.22
N THR A 27 -0.62 2.17 3.15
CA THR A 27 0.16 2.04 4.39
C THR A 27 -0.31 0.82 5.18
N CYS A 28 -1.62 0.65 5.36
CA CYS A 28 -2.20 -0.51 6.03
C CYS A 28 -1.88 -1.83 5.31
N ILE A 29 -2.10 -1.87 3.99
CA ILE A 29 -1.81 -3.06 3.18
C ILE A 29 -0.32 -3.43 3.29
N SER A 30 0.59 -2.45 3.16
CA SER A 30 2.04 -2.69 3.24
C SER A 30 2.49 -3.31 4.57
N GLU A 31 1.85 -2.91 5.68
CA GLU A 31 2.12 -3.51 6.99
C GLU A 31 1.59 -4.94 7.07
N ILE A 32 0.37 -5.17 6.55
CA ILE A 32 -0.19 -6.51 6.51
C ILE A 32 0.72 -7.43 5.69
N THR A 33 1.11 -7.01 4.48
CA THR A 33 2.04 -7.73 3.62
C THR A 33 3.31 -8.08 4.37
N ARG A 34 3.97 -7.10 5.00
CA ARG A 34 5.20 -7.30 5.79
C ARG A 34 5.04 -8.30 6.94
N ILE A 35 3.87 -8.34 7.59
CA ILE A 35 3.61 -9.26 8.71
C ILE A 35 3.32 -10.68 8.21
N THR A 36 2.72 -10.80 7.02
CA THR A 36 2.29 -12.10 6.47
C THR A 36 3.35 -12.78 5.60
N THR A 37 4.44 -12.10 5.23
CA THR A 37 5.54 -12.76 4.52
C THR A 37 6.15 -13.90 5.35
N PRO A 38 6.54 -15.03 4.73
CA PRO A 38 6.59 -15.30 3.29
C PRO A 38 5.27 -15.83 2.68
N SER A 39 4.24 -16.10 3.50
CA SER A 39 2.96 -16.66 3.03
C SER A 39 1.93 -15.56 2.76
N PHE A 40 1.86 -15.10 1.52
CA PHE A 40 0.94 -14.02 1.16
C PHE A 40 -0.52 -14.42 1.38
N PRO A 41 -1.34 -13.52 1.94
CA PRO A 41 -2.73 -13.79 2.26
C PRO A 41 -3.66 -13.49 1.06
N TYR A 42 -3.14 -13.35 -0.16
CA TYR A 42 -3.89 -13.02 -1.36
C TYR A 42 -3.24 -13.64 -2.60
N ASP A 43 -4.00 -13.75 -3.69
CA ASP A 43 -3.53 -14.30 -4.97
C ASP A 43 -2.62 -13.33 -5.73
N ASP A 44 -1.96 -13.83 -6.78
CA ASP A 44 -1.01 -13.08 -7.59
C ASP A 44 -1.67 -11.87 -8.29
N THR A 45 -2.95 -11.96 -8.63
CA THR A 45 -3.70 -10.85 -9.24
C THR A 45 -3.87 -9.68 -8.26
N ILE A 46 -4.25 -9.97 -7.01
CA ILE A 46 -4.32 -8.96 -5.95
C ILE A 46 -2.93 -8.44 -5.62
N MET A 47 -1.91 -9.30 -5.66
CA MET A 47 -0.53 -8.92 -5.44
C MET A 47 -0.07 -7.87 -6.47
N GLU A 48 -0.30 -8.10 -7.76
CA GLU A 48 0.02 -7.16 -8.84
C GLU A 48 -0.64 -5.80 -8.61
N GLU A 49 -1.96 -5.76 -8.37
CA GLU A 49 -2.67 -4.50 -8.09
C GLU A 49 -2.03 -3.77 -6.90
N VAL A 50 -1.83 -4.46 -5.78
CA VAL A 50 -1.24 -3.87 -4.58
C VAL A 50 0.14 -3.26 -4.87
N TYR A 51 1.00 -3.96 -5.62
CA TYR A 51 2.32 -3.42 -6.00
C TYR A 51 2.23 -2.18 -6.88
N GLU A 52 1.32 -2.14 -7.86
CA GLU A 52 1.10 -0.94 -8.68
C GLU A 52 0.75 0.27 -7.81
N PHE A 53 -0.15 0.10 -6.83
CA PHE A 53 -0.50 1.19 -5.92
C PHE A 53 0.63 1.57 -4.95
N MET A 54 1.44 0.60 -4.48
CA MET A 54 2.64 0.91 -3.69
C MET A 54 3.62 1.76 -4.49
N ILE A 55 3.90 1.40 -5.74
CA ILE A 55 4.77 2.16 -6.64
C ILE A 55 4.19 3.56 -6.88
N GLY A 56 2.88 3.67 -7.12
CA GLY A 56 2.18 4.95 -7.26
C GLY A 56 2.31 5.85 -6.02
N SER A 57 2.39 5.26 -4.83
CA SER A 57 2.59 6.01 -3.58
C SER A 57 3.96 6.73 -3.51
N PHE A 58 4.90 6.42 -4.40
CA PHE A 58 6.25 6.99 -4.39
C PHE A 58 6.38 8.28 -5.22
N GLN A 59 5.37 8.67 -6.01
CA GLN A 59 5.42 9.86 -6.88
C GLN A 59 5.76 11.19 -6.17
N LYS A 60 5.53 11.28 -4.85
CA LYS A 60 5.82 12.47 -4.03
C LYS A 60 6.95 12.28 -3.02
N LEU A 61 7.79 11.25 -3.18
CA LEU A 61 8.94 11.04 -2.28
C LEU A 61 10.01 12.13 -2.38
N TRP A 62 10.02 12.93 -3.45
CA TRP A 62 10.94 14.06 -3.56
C TRP A 62 10.53 15.24 -2.65
N ASP A 63 9.26 15.32 -2.27
CA ASP A 63 8.72 16.39 -1.41
C ASP A 63 8.85 15.99 0.06
N ILE A 64 10.02 16.28 0.65
CA ILE A 64 10.31 16.00 2.06
C ILE A 64 9.51 16.88 3.03
N THR A 65 8.90 17.97 2.53
CA THR A 65 8.07 18.87 3.35
C THR A 65 6.63 18.39 3.46
N ASN A 66 6.26 17.38 2.66
CA ASN A 66 4.94 16.80 2.68
C ASN A 66 4.61 16.17 4.05
N PRO A 67 3.45 16.45 4.66
CA PRO A 67 3.06 15.84 5.94
C PRO A 67 2.93 14.32 5.88
N HIS A 68 2.89 13.75 4.66
CA HIS A 68 2.82 12.32 4.43
C HIS A 68 4.14 11.68 3.99
N PHE A 69 5.25 12.43 4.00
CA PHE A 69 6.57 11.91 3.61
C PHE A 69 6.94 10.64 4.38
N ASP A 70 6.82 10.65 5.71
CA ASP A 70 7.15 9.50 6.56
C ASP A 70 6.31 8.25 6.24
N LYS A 71 5.02 8.44 5.89
CA LYS A 71 4.15 7.33 5.49
C LYS A 71 4.63 6.70 4.18
N ARG A 72 5.02 7.53 3.19
CA ARG A 72 5.56 7.04 1.90
C ARG A 72 6.88 6.31 2.10
N VAL A 73 7.77 6.84 2.93
CA VAL A 73 9.03 6.17 3.29
C VAL A 73 8.77 4.84 4.00
N LYS A 74 7.76 4.76 4.86
CA LYS A 74 7.37 3.53 5.54
C LYS A 74 6.89 2.46 4.56
N VAL A 75 6.04 2.82 3.60
CA VAL A 75 5.61 1.90 2.52
C VAL A 75 6.81 1.39 1.73
N LEU A 76 7.73 2.29 1.34
CA LEU A 76 8.95 1.91 0.61
C LEU A 76 9.81 0.92 1.42
N LYS A 77 10.01 1.18 2.72
CA LYS A 77 10.76 0.30 3.62
C LYS A 77 10.10 -1.06 3.81
N ASN A 78 8.78 -1.13 3.76
CA ASN A 78 8.04 -2.39 3.87
C ASN A 78 8.13 -3.20 2.57
N MET A 79 8.12 -2.53 1.42
CA MET A 79 8.24 -3.18 0.11
C MET A 79 9.65 -3.72 -0.16
N ALA A 80 10.70 -3.05 0.35
CA ALA A 80 12.10 -3.43 0.12
C ALA A 80 12.61 -4.58 1.02
N LYS A 81 11.78 -5.08 1.95
CA LYS A 81 12.11 -6.16 2.88
C LYS A 81 11.49 -7.47 2.42
#